data_AF-A0A3A4VSY7-F1
#
_entry.id   AF-A0A3A4VSY7-F1
#
_cell.length_a   1.000
_cell.length_b   1.000
_cell.length_c   1.000
_cell.angle_alpha   90.00
_cell.angle_beta   90.00
_cell.angle_gamma   90.00
#
_symmetry.space_group_name_H-M   'P 1'
#
loop_
_entity.id
_entity.type
_entity.pdbx_description
1 polymer ?
#
loop_
_entity_poly.entity_id
_entity_poly.type
_entity_poly.pdbx_seq_one_letter_code
_entity_poly.pdbx_strand_id
1 'polypeptide(L)' 'MIKMDDNVKTFECNDDDFSVESEDEEEVVKIAKMHQKEKHGMDMSDDDIKSYVRTE' A
#
# COMPACT_ATOMS: atom_id res chain seq x y z
N MET A 1 -2.62 -14.99 23.06
CA MET A 1 -3.46 -14.62 21.90
C MET A 1 -3.05 -13.22 21.52
N ILE A 2 -2.20 -13.10 20.52
CA ILE A 2 -1.86 -11.81 19.92
C ILE A 2 -3.16 -11.37 19.24
N LYS A 3 -3.72 -10.23 19.65
CA LYS A 3 -4.77 -9.58 18.87
C LYS A 3 -4.06 -9.17 17.58
N MET A 4 -4.34 -9.87 16.48
CA MET A 4 -4.09 -9.30 15.17
C MET A 4 -5.16 -8.22 15.06
N ASP A 5 -4.76 -6.97 15.29
CA ASP A 5 -5.66 -5.84 15.19
C ASP A 5 -6.24 -5.83 13.76
N ASP A 6 -7.57 -5.93 13.63
CA ASP A 6 -8.36 -5.94 12.37
C ASP A 6 -8.24 -4.63 11.55
N ASN A 7 -7.12 -3.91 11.63
CA ASN A 7 -6.89 -2.61 10.99
C ASN A 7 -5.61 -2.57 10.15
N VAL A 8 -5.04 -3.73 9.81
CA VAL A 8 -3.88 -3.76 8.91
C VAL A 8 -4.32 -3.28 7.53
N LYS A 9 -3.62 -2.26 7.03
CA LYS A 9 -3.78 -1.73 5.68
C LYS A 9 -2.81 -2.44 4.75
N THR A 10 -3.30 -2.85 3.60
CA THR A 10 -2.52 -3.61 2.62
C THR A 10 -2.65 -2.97 1.24
N PHE A 11 -1.52 -2.81 0.55
CA PHE A 11 -1.47 -2.48 -0.86
C PHE A 11 -0.75 -3.61 -1.61
N GLU A 12 -1.36 -4.07 -2.70
CA GLU A 12 -0.78 -5.06 -3.60
C GLU A 12 -0.61 -4.43 -4.98
N CYS A 13 0.59 -4.53 -5.55
CA CYS A 13 0.83 -4.11 -6.93
C CYS A 13 0.33 -5.18 -7.90
N ASN A 14 -0.36 -4.76 -8.96
CA ASN A 14 -0.86 -5.70 -9.97
C ASN A 14 0.17 -6.00 -11.07
N ASP A 15 1.22 -5.17 -11.21
CA ASP A 15 2.23 -5.30 -12.27
C ASP A 15 3.41 -6.19 -11.86
N ASP A 16 3.67 -6.36 -10.56
CA ASP A 16 4.73 -7.19 -10.01
C ASP A 16 4.38 -7.75 -8.62
N ASP A 17 5.18 -8.71 -8.10
CA ASP A 17 4.98 -9.38 -6.80
C ASP A 17 5.23 -8.48 -5.57
N PHE A 18 5.05 -7.17 -5.70
CA PHE A 18 5.23 -6.21 -4.61
C PHE A 18 3.94 -6.05 -3.80
N SER A 19 4.03 -6.26 -2.49
CA SER A 19 2.98 -5.90 -1.52
C SER A 19 3.58 -5.21 -0.30
N VAL A 20 2.78 -4.37 0.35
CA VAL A 20 3.13 -3.71 1.61
C VAL A 20 1.93 -3.72 2.54
N GLU A 21 2.17 -4.08 3.80
CA GLU A 21 1.19 -4.10 4.88
C GLU A 21 1.69 -3.27 6.07
N SER A 22 0.82 -2.48 6.69
CA SER A 22 1.10 -1.75 7.93
C SER A 22 -0.21 -1.35 8.62
N GLU A 23 -0.17 -1.11 9.93
CA GLU A 23 -1.29 -0.53 10.67
C GLU A 23 -1.49 0.97 10.33
N ASP A 24 -0.47 1.61 9.75
CA ASP A 24 -0.50 3.01 9.31
C ASP A 24 -0.75 3.10 7.79
N GLU A 25 -1.92 3.62 7.41
CA GLU A 25 -2.29 3.85 6.01
C GLU A 25 -1.29 4.78 5.31
N GLU A 26 -0.78 5.81 5.99
CA GLU A 26 0.14 6.76 5.37
C GLU A 26 1.47 6.11 5.01
N GLU A 27 1.92 5.13 5.82
CA GLU A 27 3.11 4.34 5.54
C GLU A 27 2.93 3.47 4.30
N VAL A 28 1.81 2.74 4.21
CA VAL A 28 1.44 1.92 3.04
C VAL A 28 1.40 2.77 1.78
N VAL A 29 0.70 3.91 1.82
CA VAL A 29 0.55 4.82 0.68
C VAL A 29 1.90 5.37 0.22
N LYS A 30 2.75 5.79 1.15
CA LYS A 30 4.08 6.32 0.84
C LYS A 30 4.97 5.28 0.18
N ILE A 31 4.98 4.06 0.70
CA ILE A 31 5.78 2.95 0.17
C ILE A 31 5.27 2.55 -1.22
N ALA A 32 3.96 2.36 -1.36
CA ALA A 32 3.33 2.03 -2.64
C ALA A 32 3.60 3.10 -3.71
N LYS A 33 3.45 4.38 -3.38
CA LYS A 33 3.76 5.49 -4.29
C LYS A 33 5.22 5.51 -4.72
N MET A 34 6.14 5.27 -3.80
CA MET A 34 7.57 5.18 -4.11
C MET A 34 7.83 4.02 -5.09
N HIS A 35 7.24 2.85 -4.83
CA HIS A 35 7.36 1.69 -5.71
C HIS A 35 6.83 1.98 -7.11
N GLN A 36 5.63 2.54 -7.23
CA GLN A 36 5.03 2.92 -8.51
C GLN A 36 5.91 3.89 -9.30
N LYS A 37 6.49 4.88 -8.62
CA LYS A 37 7.37 5.86 -9.26
C LYS A 37 8.71 5.27 -9.69
N GLU A 38 9.36 4.49 -8.83
CA GLU A 38 10.72 4.00 -9.06
C GLU A 38 10.79 2.75 -9.94
N LYS A 39 9.79 1.86 -9.85
CA LYS A 39 9.75 0.61 -10.61
C LYS A 39 8.97 0.73 -11.91
N HIS A 40 7.83 1.42 -11.85
CA HIS A 40 6.90 1.50 -12.97
C HIS A 40 6.92 2.86 -13.68
N GLY A 41 7.62 3.86 -13.13
CA GLY A 41 7.64 5.22 -13.66
C GLY A 41 6.29 5.93 -13.58
N MET A 42 5.36 5.42 -12.77
CA MET A 42 4.01 5.96 -12.61
C MET A 42 3.97 6.93 -11.43
N ASP A 43 3.69 8.21 -11.72
CA ASP A 43 3.47 9.23 -10.69
C ASP A 43 1.99 9.22 -10.30
N MET A 44 1.64 8.41 -9.28
CA MET A 44 0.28 8.34 -8.73
C MET A 44 0.12 9.32 -7.57
N SER A 45 -1.08 9.90 -7.42
CA SER A 45 -1.41 10.70 -6.25
C SER A 45 -1.70 9.82 -5.04
N ASP A 46 -1.68 10.42 -3.84
CA ASP A 46 -1.96 9.69 -2.60
C ASP A 46 -3.41 9.18 -2.59
N ASP A 47 -4.36 9.97 -3.11
CA ASP A 47 -5.77 9.57 -3.25
C ASP A 47 -5.96 8.41 -4.24
N ASP A 48 -5.17 8.39 -5.33
CA ASP A 48 -5.18 7.25 -6.27
C ASP A 48 -4.74 5.98 -5.56
N ILE A 49 -3.58 6.01 -4.89
CA ILE A 49 -3.03 4.85 -4.17
C ILE A 49 -3.98 4.38 -3.06
N LYS A 50 -4.54 5.31 -2.28
CA LYS A 50 -5.50 5.01 -1.20
C LYS A 50 -6.73 4.26 -1.69
N SER A 51 -7.17 4.50 -2.92
CA SER A 51 -8.30 3.76 -3.52
C SER A 51 -7.99 2.28 -3.77
N TYR A 52 -6.72 1.87 -3.77
CA TYR A 52 -6.28 0.47 -3.90
C TYR A 52 -5.93 -0.17 -2.56
N VAL A 53 -5.79 0.62 -1.49
CA VAL A 53 -5.48 0.10 -0.14
C VAL A 53 -6.71 -0.62 0.41
N ARG A 54 -6.49 -1.84 0.91
CA ARG A 54 -7.51 -2.66 1.57
C ARG A 54 -7.23 -2.76 3.06
N THR A 55 -8.26 -3.06 3.83
CA THR A 55 -8.11 -3.41 5.25
C THR A 55 -8.45 -4.89 5.39
N GLU A 56 -7.56 -5.65 6.02
CA GLU A 56 -7.72 -7.10 6.24
C GLU A 56 -7.73 -7.47 7.73
#